data_AF-A0A929F972-F1
#
_entry.id   AF-A0A929F972-F1
#
_cell.length_a   1.000
_cell.length_b   1.000
_cell.length_c   1.000
_cell.angle_alpha   90.00
_cell.angle_beta   90.00
_cell.angle_gamma   90.00
#
_symmetry.space_group_name_H-M   'P 1'
#
loop_
_entity.id
_entity.type
_entity.pdbx_description
1 polymer ?
#
loop_
_entity_poly.entity_id
_entity_poly.type
_entity_poly.pdbx_seq_one_letter_code
_entity_poly.pdbx_strand_id
1 'polypeptide(L)'
;MENIGIFICYCEFEIASSLDIEEILNVSRKMEGVKFAGSYKDLFGSSNQRVIAESIKKEGLDGVVVASCSPCIHRQIVEDMLEKAELDKRSCEIVSIKAESGNGKEVSDFTQGAIEKLKEAVTKLRKKELNPISTIPMVKKALVIGGGVSGIHAALDIANGGYEVFLVERTPSIGGNMVTLSEVFPTLDCPQCILTPKMVQCGQHPNINIIAYSEIEEVKGQIGDFEVLVKRKGTCIDWDKCTGCGECSNVCPVDMYSDFQRGTAPRKAIYKPFAQAVPNKFVIDKQGIPPCRDACPIHLNAQGYVQLIAESRFKEALTLIRETLPFPGIIGRICVHPCETHCKREEVDQPISICYLKRAAAD
;
A
#
# COMPACT_ATOMS: atom_id res chain seq x y z
N MET A 1 -1.78 15.58 38.69
CA MET A 1 -0.52 15.05 39.27
C MET A 1 0.20 16.18 40.00
N GLU A 2 0.73 15.93 41.20
CA GLU A 2 1.35 16.98 42.03
C GLU A 2 2.87 16.82 42.19
N ASN A 3 3.40 15.59 42.12
CA ASN A 3 4.84 15.33 42.23
C ASN A 3 5.45 14.94 40.87
N ILE A 4 5.94 15.92 40.10
CA ILE A 4 6.55 15.67 38.79
C ILE A 4 8.09 15.65 38.89
N GLY A 5 8.72 14.68 38.25
CA GLY A 5 10.18 14.65 38.06
C GLY A 5 10.58 15.02 36.63
N ILE A 6 11.57 15.89 36.49
CA ILE A 6 12.15 16.26 35.19
C ILE A 6 13.51 15.61 35.04
N PHE A 7 13.70 14.83 33.98
CA PHE A 7 14.96 14.20 33.64
C PHE A 7 15.46 14.74 32.30
N ILE A 8 16.60 15.43 32.33
CA ILE A 8 17.18 16.08 31.16
C ILE A 8 18.34 15.23 30.65
N CYS A 9 18.19 14.70 29.44
CA CYS A 9 19.26 14.01 28.73
C CYS A 9 20.11 15.03 27.98
N TYR A 10 21.42 14.98 28.19
CA TYR A 10 22.37 15.72 27.35
C TYR A 10 23.39 14.77 26.71
N CYS A 11 23.58 14.95 25.40
CA CYS A 11 24.71 14.39 24.66
C CYS A 11 25.78 15.48 24.50
N GLU A 12 27.03 15.14 24.80
CA GLU A 12 28.18 16.07 24.84
C GLU A 12 28.38 16.89 23.56
N PHE A 13 27.99 16.34 22.41
CA PHE A 13 28.29 16.94 21.11
C PHE A 13 27.14 17.71 20.46
N GLU A 14 25.91 17.58 20.96
CA GLU A 14 24.73 18.15 20.28
C GLU A 14 23.90 19.07 21.19
N ILE A 15 23.63 18.63 22.42
CA ILE A 15 22.74 19.36 23.33
C ILE A 15 23.57 20.27 24.23
N ALA A 16 24.69 19.77 24.76
CA ALA A 16 25.57 20.55 25.64
C ALA A 16 26.30 21.70 24.92
N SER A 17 26.44 21.64 23.59
CA SER A 17 27.09 22.67 22.78
C SER A 17 26.19 23.87 22.44
N SER A 18 24.88 23.72 22.59
CA SER A 18 23.89 24.67 22.04
C SER A 18 22.84 25.12 23.06
N LEU A 19 22.86 24.56 24.27
CA LEU A 19 21.90 24.84 25.34
C LEU A 19 22.62 24.94 26.70
N ASP A 20 22.20 25.89 27.54
CA ASP A 20 22.66 25.97 28.92
C ASP A 20 21.85 25.01 29.82
N ILE A 21 22.45 23.86 30.12
CA ILE A 21 21.82 22.81 30.92
C ILE A 21 21.65 23.24 32.39
N GLU A 22 22.57 24.07 32.92
CA GLU A 22 22.49 24.54 34.30
C GLU A 22 21.34 25.53 34.46
N GLU A 23 21.15 26.43 33.49
CA GLU A 23 20.01 27.34 33.48
C GLU A 23 18.68 26.57 33.40
N ILE A 24 18.56 25.60 32.50
CA ILE A 24 17.35 24.78 32.35
C ILE A 24 17.06 24.01 33.65
N LEU A 25 18.07 23.45 34.33
CA LEU A 25 17.91 22.77 35.61
C LEU A 25 17.43 23.72 36.71
N ASN A 26 18.03 24.89 36.83
CA ASN A 26 17.70 25.88 37.85
C ASN A 26 16.26 26.39 37.70
N VAL A 27 15.83 26.62 36.45
CA VAL A 27 14.44 27.02 36.16
C VAL A 27 13.49 25.85 36.41
N SER A 28 13.84 24.63 35.99
CA SER A 28 13.04 23.41 36.20
C SER A 28 12.75 23.12 37.67
N ARG A 29 13.72 23.34 38.57
CA ARG A 29 13.52 23.19 40.03
C ARG A 29 12.56 24.21 40.64
N LYS A 30 12.43 25.39 40.03
CA LYS A 30 11.52 26.46 40.50
C LYS A 30 10.12 26.34 39.93
N MET A 31 9.86 25.37 39.03
CA MET A 31 8.55 25.18 38.42
C MET A 31 7.56 24.57 39.41
N GLU A 32 6.33 25.08 39.40
CA GLU A 32 5.27 24.63 40.30
C GLU A 32 4.81 23.20 39.96
N GLY A 33 4.88 22.29 40.95
CA GLY A 33 4.56 20.87 40.80
C GLY A 33 5.75 19.97 40.43
N VAL A 34 6.98 20.52 40.37
CA VAL A 34 8.20 19.74 40.16
C VAL A 34 8.88 19.46 41.50
N LYS A 35 9.07 18.18 41.83
CA LYS A 35 9.74 17.73 43.07
C LYS A 35 11.21 17.40 42.86
N PHE A 36 11.55 16.90 41.67
CA PHE A 36 12.91 16.50 41.32
C PHE A 36 13.28 16.98 39.91
N ALA A 37 14.50 17.49 39.75
CA ALA A 37 15.07 17.78 38.43
C ALA A 37 16.56 17.40 38.41
N GLY A 38 16.91 16.49 37.48
CA GLY A 38 18.27 15.99 37.30
C GLY A 38 18.68 15.97 35.83
N SER A 39 19.96 16.26 35.57
CA SER A 39 20.57 16.09 34.25
C SER A 39 21.45 14.85 34.24
N TYR A 40 21.40 14.11 33.14
CA TYR A 40 22.16 12.88 32.97
C TYR A 40 22.83 12.86 31.60
N LYS A 41 24.12 12.53 31.59
CA LYS A 41 24.85 12.19 30.37
C LYS A 41 24.35 10.84 29.87
N ASP A 42 23.80 10.82 28.65
CA ASP A 42 23.19 9.63 28.03
C ASP A 42 22.15 8.92 28.92
N LEU A 43 20.99 9.56 29.07
CA LEU A 43 19.89 9.08 29.91
C LEU A 43 19.41 7.66 29.57
N PHE A 44 19.55 7.23 28.31
CA PHE A 44 19.03 5.95 27.83
C PHE A 44 20.00 4.79 28.02
N GLY A 45 21.23 5.05 28.49
CA GLY A 45 22.18 4.01 28.88
C GLY A 45 21.65 3.12 30.01
N SER A 46 21.96 1.82 29.96
CA SER A 46 21.43 0.80 30.88
C SER A 46 21.73 1.06 32.36
N SER A 47 22.83 1.74 32.68
CA SER A 47 23.17 2.20 34.04
C SER A 47 22.23 3.28 34.54
N ASN A 48 21.93 4.28 33.70
CA ASN A 48 21.12 5.44 34.07
C ASN A 48 19.64 5.09 34.20
N GLN A 49 19.15 4.13 33.40
CA GLN A 49 17.77 3.63 33.53
C GLN A 49 17.46 3.11 34.94
N ARG A 50 18.40 2.41 35.59
CA ARG A 50 18.23 1.92 36.97
C ARG A 50 18.19 3.06 37.98
N VAL A 51 19.13 3.99 37.86
CA VAL A 51 19.23 5.18 38.74
C VAL A 51 17.95 6.02 38.65
N ILE A 52 17.38 6.17 37.47
CA ILE A 52 16.13 6.92 37.26
C ILE A 52 14.95 6.19 37.88
N ALA A 53 14.82 4.88 37.66
CA ALA A 53 13.76 4.08 38.27
C ALA A 53 13.82 4.11 39.81
N GLU A 54 15.01 4.04 40.39
CA GLU A 54 15.23 4.17 41.84
C GLU A 54 14.91 5.59 42.34
N SER A 55 15.28 6.62 41.59
CA SER A 55 14.99 8.02 41.92
C SER A 55 13.49 8.31 41.91
N ILE A 56 12.75 7.74 40.95
CA ILE A 56 11.29 7.85 40.86
C ILE A 56 10.63 7.26 42.12
N LYS A 57 11.08 6.07 42.56
CA LYS A 57 10.58 5.42 43.78
C LYS A 57 10.94 6.18 45.05
N LYS A 58 12.20 6.61 45.17
CA LYS A 58 12.71 7.31 46.36
C LYS A 58 12.01 8.65 46.59
N GLU A 59 11.81 9.42 45.52
CA GLU A 59 11.20 10.74 45.59
C GLU A 59 9.66 10.69 45.55
N GLY A 60 9.05 9.53 45.30
CA GLY A 60 7.59 9.37 45.25
C GLY A 60 6.96 10.26 44.18
N LEU A 61 7.44 10.14 42.94
CA LEU A 61 6.96 10.94 41.81
C LEU A 61 5.68 10.32 41.20
N ASP A 62 4.68 11.16 40.93
CA ASP A 62 3.41 10.78 40.29
C ASP A 62 3.47 10.89 38.76
N GLY A 63 4.41 11.69 38.24
CA GLY A 63 4.58 11.94 36.82
C GLY A 63 6.01 12.27 36.43
N VAL A 64 6.37 11.98 35.19
CA VAL A 64 7.75 12.10 34.70
C VAL A 64 7.80 12.89 33.39
N VAL A 65 8.67 13.88 33.31
CA VAL A 65 9.02 14.56 32.06
C VAL A 65 10.42 14.15 31.66
N VAL A 66 10.57 13.56 30.47
CA VAL A 66 11.88 13.20 29.91
C VAL A 66 12.21 14.18 28.77
N ALA A 67 13.18 15.06 28.99
CA ALA A 67 13.67 15.97 27.97
C ALA A 67 14.85 15.33 27.22
N SER A 68 14.68 15.08 25.92
CA SER A 68 15.64 14.32 25.11
C SER A 68 15.62 14.72 23.62
N CYS A 69 16.12 13.84 22.74
CA CYS A 69 16.21 14.10 21.30
C CYS A 69 14.89 13.94 20.54
N SER A 70 14.18 12.82 20.66
CA SER A 70 12.91 12.57 19.95
C SER A 70 11.94 11.71 20.76
N PRO A 71 10.65 12.09 20.86
CA PRO A 71 9.64 11.33 21.60
C PRO A 71 9.33 9.97 20.98
N CYS A 72 9.58 9.75 19.69
CA CYS A 72 9.27 8.48 19.02
C CYS A 72 10.36 7.42 19.23
N ILE A 73 11.62 7.82 19.32
CA ILE A 73 12.77 6.89 19.35
C ILE A 73 12.87 6.18 20.70
N HIS A 74 12.67 6.93 21.79
CA HIS A 74 12.93 6.42 23.14
C HIS A 74 11.69 6.04 23.93
N ARG A 75 10.49 6.11 23.33
CA ARG A 75 9.23 5.81 24.01
C ARG A 75 9.25 4.45 24.67
N GLN A 76 9.65 3.39 23.95
CA GLN A 76 9.70 2.04 24.51
C GLN A 76 10.63 1.96 25.73
N ILE A 77 11.82 2.57 25.64
CA ILE A 77 12.80 2.54 26.73
C ILE A 77 12.26 3.27 27.96
N VAL A 78 11.60 4.41 27.77
CA VAL A 78 10.97 5.17 28.86
C VAL A 78 9.80 4.40 29.46
N GLU A 79 8.97 3.76 28.65
CA GLU A 79 7.88 2.89 29.11
C GLU A 79 8.41 1.71 29.95
N ASP A 80 9.51 1.08 29.52
CA ASP A 80 10.15 -0.01 30.27
C ASP A 80 10.78 0.49 31.58
N MET A 81 11.31 1.72 31.61
CA MET A 81 11.82 2.36 32.83
C MET A 81 10.70 2.63 33.84
N LEU A 82 9.56 3.16 33.37
CA LEU A 82 8.40 3.46 34.20
C LEU A 82 7.76 2.18 34.75
N GLU A 83 7.71 1.12 33.95
CA GLU A 83 7.21 -0.18 34.38
C GLU A 83 8.06 -0.76 35.53
N LYS A 84 9.40 -0.65 35.45
CA LYS A 84 10.30 -1.01 36.57
C LYS A 84 10.12 -0.10 37.80
N ALA A 85 9.73 1.14 37.58
CA ALA A 85 9.46 2.12 38.63
C ALA A 85 8.04 1.98 39.24
N GLU A 86 7.21 1.06 38.74
CA GLU A 86 5.80 0.87 39.15
C GLU A 86 4.91 2.12 38.90
N LEU A 87 5.26 2.92 37.89
CA LEU A 87 4.47 4.08 37.46
C LEU A 87 3.66 3.74 36.21
N ASP A 88 2.45 4.32 36.07
CA ASP A 88 1.65 4.17 34.85
C ASP A 88 2.40 4.78 33.65
N LYS A 89 2.50 4.03 32.54
CA LYS A 89 3.19 4.43 31.30
C LYS A 89 2.72 5.78 30.76
N ARG A 90 1.48 6.17 31.05
CA ARG A 90 0.85 7.41 30.58
C ARG A 90 1.09 8.59 31.51
N SER A 91 1.66 8.37 32.69
CA SER A 91 2.14 9.41 33.59
C SER A 91 3.46 10.05 33.14
N CYS A 92 3.87 9.82 31.90
CA CYS A 92 5.07 10.40 31.32
C CYS A 92 4.77 11.28 30.10
N GLU A 93 5.56 12.33 29.95
CA GLU A 93 5.63 13.15 28.74
C GLU A 93 7.09 13.22 28.27
N ILE A 94 7.34 12.94 26.99
CA ILE A 94 8.69 13.03 26.42
C ILE A 94 8.75 14.29 25.57
N VAL A 95 9.69 15.17 25.89
CA VAL A 95 9.89 16.46 25.23
C VAL A 95 11.15 16.41 24.38
N SER A 96 11.05 16.80 23.11
CA SER A 96 12.24 17.01 22.28
C SER A 96 12.80 18.40 22.55
N ILE A 97 13.96 18.43 23.20
CA ILE A 97 14.79 19.64 23.35
C ILE A 97 15.83 19.76 22.21
N LYS A 98 16.10 18.68 21.46
CA LYS A 98 16.99 18.71 20.28
C LYS A 98 16.39 19.49 19.10
N ALA A 99 15.06 19.51 18.94
CA ALA A 99 14.43 20.30 17.87
C ALA A 99 14.70 21.81 18.01
N GLU A 100 15.03 22.27 19.23
CA GLU A 100 15.43 23.65 19.54
C GLU A 100 16.97 23.80 19.56
N SER A 101 17.72 22.90 18.94
CA SER A 101 19.18 23.04 18.77
C SER A 101 19.50 23.08 17.28
N GLY A 102 20.15 24.15 16.83
CA GLY A 102 20.45 24.36 15.42
C GLY A 102 21.50 25.43 15.18
N ASN A 103 22.14 25.40 14.00
CA ASN A 103 23.13 26.40 13.62
C ASN A 103 22.42 27.72 13.25
N GLY A 104 22.65 28.80 14.02
CA GLY A 104 22.34 30.16 13.57
C GLY A 104 21.57 31.09 14.52
N LYS A 105 21.22 30.69 15.75
CA LYS A 105 20.73 31.63 16.80
C LYS A 105 21.64 31.65 18.02
N GLU A 106 21.54 32.68 18.85
CA GLU A 106 22.28 32.78 20.12
C GLU A 106 21.80 31.70 21.11
N VAL A 107 22.73 31.18 21.94
CA VAL A 107 22.49 30.07 22.89
C VAL A 107 21.37 30.39 23.90
N SER A 108 21.17 31.67 24.23
CA SER A 108 20.10 32.17 25.11
C SER A 108 18.70 31.89 24.55
N ASP A 109 18.48 32.13 23.26
CA ASP A 109 17.16 31.98 22.62
C ASP A 109 16.72 30.51 22.59
N PHE A 110 17.64 29.59 22.32
CA PHE A 110 17.38 28.16 22.31
C PHE A 110 17.08 27.61 23.71
N THR A 111 17.80 28.12 24.71
CA THR A 111 17.60 27.74 26.12
C THR A 111 16.21 28.16 26.60
N GLN A 112 15.76 29.36 26.19
CA GLN A 112 14.42 29.84 26.52
C GLN A 112 13.30 29.03 25.84
N GLY A 113 13.48 28.65 24.56
CA GLY A 113 12.55 27.78 23.85
C GLY A 113 12.41 26.39 24.47
N ALA A 114 13.51 25.81 24.95
CA ALA A 114 13.50 24.53 25.68
C ALA A 114 12.75 24.63 27.03
N ILE A 115 12.94 25.74 27.76
CA ILE A 115 12.24 26.01 29.02
C ILE A 115 10.73 26.14 28.80
N GLU A 116 10.29 26.82 27.75
CA GLU A 116 8.87 26.97 27.44
C GLU A 116 8.20 25.62 27.16
N LYS A 117 8.84 24.76 26.35
CA LYS A 117 8.36 23.40 26.09
C LYS A 117 8.29 22.53 27.35
N LEU A 118 9.27 22.66 28.24
CA LEU A 118 9.26 21.98 29.54
C LEU A 118 8.09 22.45 30.41
N LYS A 119 7.83 23.76 30.48
CA LYS A 119 6.68 24.32 31.21
C LYS A 119 5.35 23.81 30.65
N GLU A 120 5.23 23.74 29.33
CA GLU A 120 4.05 23.19 28.66
C GLU A 120 3.84 21.71 29.02
N ALA A 121 4.89 20.90 28.95
CA ALA A 121 4.84 19.48 29.29
C ALA A 121 4.46 19.22 30.75
N VAL A 122 5.03 19.99 31.69
CA VAL A 122 4.68 19.92 33.12
C VAL A 122 3.21 20.29 33.32
N THR A 123 2.75 21.38 32.69
CA THR A 123 1.34 21.82 32.79
C THR A 123 0.38 20.77 32.23
N LYS A 124 0.75 20.15 31.11
CA LYS A 124 -0.01 19.07 30.47
C LYS A 124 -0.13 17.84 31.38
N LEU A 125 0.97 17.42 32.02
CA LEU A 125 0.94 16.31 32.98
C LEU A 125 0.13 16.63 34.24
N ARG A 126 0.20 17.87 34.75
CA ARG A 126 -0.59 18.27 35.93
C ARG A 126 -2.08 18.11 35.69
N LYS A 127 -2.56 18.49 34.49
CA LYS A 127 -3.97 18.43 34.08
C LYS A 127 -4.39 17.07 33.47
N LYS A 128 -3.48 16.10 33.37
CA LYS A 128 -3.75 14.82 32.71
C LYS A 128 -4.55 13.91 33.63
N GLU A 129 -5.75 13.53 33.21
CA GLU A 129 -6.54 12.47 33.84
C GLU A 129 -6.23 11.12 33.16
N LEU A 130 -5.97 10.09 33.96
CA LEU A 130 -5.68 8.76 33.47
C LEU A 130 -6.99 7.99 33.25
N ASN A 131 -7.48 7.96 32.01
CA ASN A 131 -8.65 7.15 31.64
C ASN A 131 -8.33 5.65 31.70
N PRO A 132 -9.30 4.76 31.97
CA PRO A 132 -9.07 3.32 31.92
C PRO A 132 -8.66 2.85 30.51
N ILE A 133 -7.81 1.82 30.45
CA ILE A 133 -7.39 1.21 29.18
C ILE A 133 -8.59 0.47 28.59
N SER A 134 -9.01 0.84 27.38
CA SER A 134 -10.01 0.07 26.63
C SER A 134 -9.34 -1.11 25.95
N THR A 135 -9.82 -2.32 26.23
CA THR A 135 -9.42 -3.52 25.49
C THR A 135 -10.35 -3.71 24.31
N ILE A 136 -9.79 -3.78 23.10
CA ILE A 136 -10.54 -4.04 21.88
C ILE A 136 -10.33 -5.52 21.49
N PRO A 137 -11.40 -6.28 21.18
CA PRO A 137 -11.24 -7.66 20.72
C PRO A 137 -10.51 -7.68 19.38
N MET A 138 -9.47 -8.52 19.27
CA MET A 138 -8.65 -8.61 18.07
C MET A 138 -9.17 -9.71 17.14
N VAL A 139 -9.48 -9.34 15.90
CA VAL A 139 -9.81 -10.29 14.84
C VAL A 139 -8.53 -11.04 14.42
N LYS A 140 -8.55 -12.37 14.56
CA LYS A 140 -7.41 -13.25 14.26
C LYS A 140 -7.31 -13.59 12.76
N LYS A 141 -7.32 -12.57 11.91
CA LYS A 141 -7.16 -12.70 10.46
C LYS A 141 -6.16 -11.66 9.97
N ALA A 142 -5.45 -11.97 8.89
CA ALA A 142 -4.52 -11.05 8.28
C ALA A 142 -4.94 -10.71 6.85
N LEU A 143 -4.66 -9.48 6.43
CA LEU A 143 -4.77 -9.03 5.06
C LEU A 143 -3.37 -8.68 4.57
N VAL A 144 -2.96 -9.28 3.45
CA VAL A 144 -1.71 -8.98 2.77
C VAL A 144 -2.03 -8.28 1.45
N ILE A 145 -1.45 -7.09 1.26
CA ILE A 145 -1.66 -6.27 0.07
C ILE A 145 -0.43 -6.41 -0.84
N GLY A 146 -0.61 -7.01 -2.00
CA GLY A 146 0.41 -7.25 -3.01
C GLY A 146 0.98 -8.67 -2.96
N GLY A 147 0.78 -9.42 -4.04
CA GLY A 147 1.24 -10.79 -4.24
C GLY A 147 2.66 -10.91 -4.78
N GLY A 148 3.58 -10.01 -4.40
CA GLY A 148 5.00 -10.14 -4.73
C GLY A 148 5.72 -11.19 -3.86
N VAL A 149 7.05 -11.34 -4.02
CA VAL A 149 7.85 -12.28 -3.21
C VAL A 149 7.70 -12.05 -1.69
N SER A 150 7.59 -10.79 -1.26
CA SER A 150 7.39 -10.39 0.14
C SER A 150 6.00 -10.76 0.64
N GLY A 151 4.96 -10.41 -0.11
CA GLY A 151 3.58 -10.71 0.26
C GLY A 151 3.27 -12.21 0.26
N ILE A 152 3.84 -12.96 -0.70
CA ILE A 152 3.72 -14.42 -0.73
C ILE A 152 4.36 -15.05 0.51
N HIS A 153 5.57 -14.62 0.90
CA HIS A 153 6.20 -15.12 2.13
C HIS A 153 5.40 -14.74 3.37
N ALA A 154 5.02 -13.48 3.50
CA ALA A 154 4.24 -13.02 4.66
C ALA A 154 2.93 -13.80 4.78
N ALA A 155 2.24 -14.03 3.67
CA ALA A 155 1.00 -14.82 3.66
C ALA A 155 1.25 -16.27 4.07
N LEU A 156 2.29 -16.92 3.55
CA LEU A 156 2.65 -18.29 3.92
C LEU A 156 3.03 -18.41 5.40
N ASP A 157 3.85 -17.50 5.93
CA ASP A 157 4.30 -17.56 7.31
C ASP A 157 3.13 -17.36 8.29
N ILE A 158 2.25 -16.40 8.02
CA ILE A 158 1.05 -16.17 8.84
C ILE A 158 0.09 -17.37 8.75
N ALA A 159 -0.09 -17.92 7.55
CA ALA A 159 -1.00 -19.04 7.32
C ALA A 159 -0.51 -20.35 7.95
N ASN A 160 0.81 -20.60 7.89
CA ASN A 160 1.47 -21.71 8.60
C ASN A 160 1.40 -21.53 10.12
N GLY A 161 1.33 -20.29 10.61
CA GLY A 161 1.01 -19.96 12.00
C GLY A 161 -0.43 -20.27 12.42
N GLY A 162 -1.27 -20.74 11.50
CA GLY A 162 -2.66 -21.15 11.77
C GLY A 162 -3.68 -20.03 11.65
N TYR A 163 -3.32 -18.88 11.10
CA TYR A 163 -4.22 -17.74 10.90
C TYR A 163 -4.76 -17.69 9.47
N GLU A 164 -6.01 -17.22 9.32
CA GLU A 164 -6.60 -17.00 8.00
C GLU A 164 -6.00 -15.72 7.36
N VAL A 165 -5.60 -15.83 6.11
CA VAL A 165 -4.96 -14.75 5.35
C VAL A 165 -5.75 -14.46 4.08
N PHE A 166 -6.06 -13.19 3.85
CA PHE A 166 -6.53 -12.70 2.56
C PHE A 166 -5.36 -12.05 1.81
N LEU A 167 -5.03 -12.54 0.62
CA LEU A 167 -3.97 -11.98 -0.21
C LEU A 167 -4.59 -11.24 -1.40
N VAL A 168 -4.57 -9.91 -1.37
CA VAL A 168 -5.11 -9.07 -2.45
C VAL A 168 -4.00 -8.73 -3.44
N GLU A 169 -4.20 -9.06 -4.71
CA GLU A 169 -3.24 -8.77 -5.79
C GLU A 169 -3.92 -8.01 -6.93
N ARG A 170 -3.29 -6.90 -7.33
CA ARG A 170 -3.80 -5.97 -8.34
C ARG A 170 -3.89 -6.59 -9.73
N THR A 171 -2.90 -7.39 -10.09
CA THR A 171 -2.79 -8.05 -11.39
C THR A 171 -3.51 -9.41 -11.37
N PRO A 172 -3.73 -10.05 -12.53
CA PRO A 172 -4.43 -11.34 -12.57
C PRO A 172 -3.68 -12.50 -11.89
N SER A 173 -2.41 -12.32 -11.54
CA SER A 173 -1.56 -13.35 -10.95
C SER A 173 -0.66 -12.79 -9.86
N ILE A 174 -0.39 -13.58 -8.82
CA ILE A 174 0.71 -13.33 -7.90
C ILE A 174 2.07 -13.60 -8.58
N GLY A 175 3.15 -13.14 -7.95
CA GLY A 175 4.54 -13.25 -8.39
C GLY A 175 5.26 -11.89 -8.35
N GLY A 176 4.57 -10.81 -8.73
CA GLY A 176 5.13 -9.46 -8.77
C GLY A 176 6.30 -9.32 -9.75
N ASN A 177 7.24 -8.43 -9.47
CA ASN A 177 8.36 -8.15 -10.39
C ASN A 177 9.35 -9.31 -10.50
N MET A 178 9.49 -10.13 -9.46
CA MET A 178 10.52 -11.19 -9.44
C MET A 178 10.33 -12.20 -10.57
N VAL A 179 9.09 -12.56 -10.92
CA VAL A 179 8.80 -13.48 -12.04
C VAL A 179 9.12 -12.89 -13.42
N THR A 180 9.32 -11.56 -13.52
CA THR A 180 9.71 -10.87 -14.77
C THR A 180 11.22 -10.84 -14.99
N LEU A 181 12.03 -11.19 -13.98
CA LEU A 181 13.48 -11.18 -14.07
C LEU A 181 13.99 -12.42 -14.82
N SER A 182 15.20 -12.30 -15.38
CA SER A 182 15.91 -13.45 -15.97
C SER A 182 16.62 -14.27 -14.89
N GLU A 183 17.31 -13.58 -13.99
CA GLU A 183 18.17 -14.16 -12.95
C GLU A 183 18.09 -13.33 -11.66
N VAL A 184 18.37 -13.97 -10.52
CA VAL A 184 18.51 -13.27 -9.22
C VAL A 184 19.95 -13.36 -8.70
N PHE A 185 20.55 -12.21 -8.42
CA PHE A 185 21.86 -12.16 -7.76
C PHE A 185 21.72 -12.55 -6.27
N PRO A 186 22.77 -13.10 -5.63
CA PRO A 186 24.11 -13.38 -6.17
C PRO A 186 24.27 -14.76 -6.84
N THR A 187 23.30 -15.66 -6.68
CA THR A 187 23.41 -17.06 -7.15
C THR A 187 23.16 -17.22 -8.65
N LEU A 188 22.57 -16.20 -9.29
CA LEU A 188 22.17 -16.20 -10.70
C LEU A 188 21.13 -17.27 -11.03
N ASP A 189 20.33 -17.65 -10.04
CA ASP A 189 19.25 -18.62 -10.23
C ASP A 189 18.10 -18.04 -11.06
N CYS A 190 17.37 -18.92 -11.74
CA CYS A 190 16.11 -18.56 -12.37
C CYS A 190 15.06 -18.16 -11.29
N PRO A 191 14.48 -16.95 -11.34
CA PRO A 191 13.53 -16.50 -10.31
C PRO A 191 12.27 -17.36 -10.26
N GLN A 192 11.81 -17.87 -11.42
CA GLN A 192 10.64 -18.74 -11.47
C GLN A 192 10.88 -20.08 -10.77
N CYS A 193 12.10 -20.61 -10.78
CA CYS A 193 12.45 -21.84 -10.05
C CYS A 193 12.32 -21.67 -8.53
N ILE A 194 12.56 -20.47 -8.02
CA ILE A 194 12.46 -20.17 -6.58
C ILE A 194 11.04 -19.77 -6.19
N LEU A 195 10.41 -18.92 -6.99
CA LEU A 195 9.15 -18.27 -6.60
C LEU A 195 7.91 -19.06 -7.02
N THR A 196 7.90 -19.73 -8.17
CA THR A 196 6.73 -20.49 -8.63
C THR A 196 6.30 -21.57 -7.64
N PRO A 197 7.20 -22.34 -7.01
CA PRO A 197 6.80 -23.29 -5.97
C PRO A 197 6.07 -22.61 -4.80
N LYS A 198 6.53 -21.43 -4.37
CA LYS A 198 5.89 -20.65 -3.30
C LYS A 198 4.54 -20.07 -3.73
N MET A 199 4.40 -19.66 -5.00
CA MET A 199 3.12 -19.23 -5.55
C MET A 199 2.11 -20.37 -5.54
N VAL A 200 2.52 -21.58 -5.97
CA VAL A 200 1.66 -22.78 -5.95
C VAL A 200 1.29 -23.15 -4.53
N GLN A 201 2.25 -23.16 -3.60
CA GLN A 201 1.99 -23.37 -2.16
C GLN A 201 0.95 -22.39 -1.65
N CYS A 202 1.12 -21.09 -1.95
CA CYS A 202 0.19 -20.05 -1.55
C CYS A 202 -1.21 -20.26 -2.13
N GLY A 203 -1.31 -20.65 -3.40
CA GLY A 203 -2.59 -20.93 -4.08
C GLY A 203 -3.29 -22.22 -3.66
N GLN A 204 -2.59 -23.15 -3.03
CA GLN A 204 -3.15 -24.41 -2.52
C GLN A 204 -3.34 -24.41 -1.00
N HIS A 205 -2.88 -23.37 -0.30
CA HIS A 205 -2.91 -23.34 1.16
C HIS A 205 -4.35 -23.14 1.68
N PRO A 206 -4.84 -23.96 2.62
CA PRO A 206 -6.24 -23.91 3.07
C PRO A 206 -6.60 -22.60 3.81
N ASN A 207 -5.62 -21.99 4.48
CA ASN A 207 -5.82 -20.72 5.20
C ASN A 207 -5.50 -19.47 4.37
N ILE A 208 -5.21 -19.59 3.07
CA ILE A 208 -4.92 -18.42 2.22
C ILE A 208 -6.00 -18.26 1.15
N ASN A 209 -6.68 -17.12 1.19
CA ASN A 209 -7.67 -16.72 0.20
C ASN A 209 -7.04 -15.69 -0.74
N ILE A 210 -6.68 -16.11 -1.95
CA ILE A 210 -6.13 -15.21 -2.97
C ILE A 210 -7.26 -14.47 -3.67
N ILE A 211 -7.26 -13.14 -3.53
CA ILE A 211 -8.17 -12.22 -4.22
C ILE A 211 -7.37 -11.50 -5.30
N ALA A 212 -7.05 -12.23 -6.37
CA ALA A 212 -6.32 -11.69 -7.51
C ALA A 212 -7.21 -10.78 -8.37
N TYR A 213 -6.58 -9.99 -9.23
CA TYR A 213 -7.22 -8.98 -10.08
C TYR A 213 -8.10 -7.99 -9.29
N SER A 214 -7.63 -7.58 -8.11
CA SER A 214 -8.40 -6.78 -7.15
C SER A 214 -7.53 -5.72 -6.48
N GLU A 215 -8.14 -4.60 -6.12
CA GLU A 215 -7.48 -3.47 -5.46
C GLU A 215 -8.22 -3.08 -4.19
N ILE A 216 -7.49 -2.50 -3.23
CA ILE A 216 -8.09 -1.94 -2.02
C ILE A 216 -8.65 -0.56 -2.35
N GLU A 217 -9.94 -0.33 -2.07
CA GLU A 217 -10.56 0.99 -2.22
C GLU A 217 -10.52 1.78 -0.90
N GLU A 218 -10.77 1.11 0.22
CA GLU A 218 -10.87 1.78 1.51
C GLU A 218 -10.45 0.86 2.66
N VAL A 219 -9.77 1.43 3.67
CA VAL A 219 -9.43 0.76 4.94
C VAL A 219 -9.95 1.62 6.07
N LYS A 220 -10.88 1.08 6.85
CA LYS A 220 -11.46 1.70 8.04
C LYS A 220 -11.11 0.89 9.28
N GLY A 221 -11.21 1.53 10.45
CA GLY A 221 -11.04 0.87 11.74
C GLY A 221 -9.70 1.16 12.41
N GLN A 222 -9.33 0.29 13.34
CA GLN A 222 -8.16 0.46 14.21
C GLN A 222 -7.45 -0.88 14.40
N ILE A 223 -6.31 -0.86 15.11
CA ILE A 223 -5.49 -2.06 15.33
C ILE A 223 -6.36 -3.19 15.90
N GLY A 224 -6.44 -4.30 15.16
CA GLY A 224 -7.20 -5.51 15.53
C GLY A 224 -8.65 -5.54 15.05
N ASP A 225 -9.20 -4.43 14.56
CA ASP A 225 -10.57 -4.33 14.05
C ASP A 225 -10.58 -3.45 12.79
N PHE A 226 -10.21 -4.05 11.66
CA PHE A 226 -10.16 -3.40 10.36
C PHE A 226 -11.32 -3.87 9.48
N GLU A 227 -11.99 -2.91 8.85
CA GLU A 227 -12.94 -3.14 7.77
C GLU A 227 -12.32 -2.67 6.46
N VAL A 228 -12.21 -3.56 5.49
CA VAL A 228 -11.50 -3.29 4.24
C VAL A 228 -12.41 -3.56 3.04
N LEU A 229 -12.60 -2.52 2.22
CA LEU A 229 -13.35 -2.63 0.97
C LEU A 229 -12.40 -3.00 -0.17
N VAL A 230 -12.65 -4.17 -0.77
CA VAL A 230 -11.85 -4.70 -1.89
C VAL A 230 -12.67 -4.66 -3.17
N LYS A 231 -12.15 -3.97 -4.19
CA LYS A 231 -12.74 -3.93 -5.52
C LYS A 231 -12.12 -4.99 -6.41
N ARG A 232 -12.95 -5.97 -6.78
CA ARG A 232 -12.60 -6.99 -7.77
C ARG A 232 -12.89 -6.48 -9.18
N LYS A 233 -11.87 -6.43 -10.03
CA LYS A 233 -12.02 -6.03 -11.43
C LYS A 233 -12.78 -7.12 -12.20
N GLY A 234 -13.60 -6.70 -13.16
CA GLY A 234 -14.38 -7.62 -14.00
C GLY A 234 -13.45 -8.42 -14.91
N THR A 235 -13.29 -9.71 -14.64
CA THR A 235 -12.45 -10.63 -15.43
C THR A 235 -13.05 -10.96 -16.79
N CYS A 236 -14.36 -10.71 -16.96
CA CYS A 236 -15.19 -11.12 -18.10
C CYS A 236 -15.18 -12.63 -18.38
N ILE A 237 -14.70 -13.42 -17.42
CA ILE A 237 -14.60 -14.88 -17.48
C ILE A 237 -15.02 -15.42 -16.12
N ASP A 238 -15.92 -16.39 -16.12
CA ASP A 238 -16.26 -17.16 -14.93
C ASP A 238 -15.03 -17.97 -14.49
N TRP A 239 -14.38 -17.51 -13.42
CA TRP A 239 -13.15 -18.13 -12.90
C TRP A 239 -13.41 -19.51 -12.31
N ASP A 240 -14.63 -19.83 -11.89
CA ASP A 240 -14.94 -21.16 -11.36
C ASP A 240 -14.99 -22.20 -12.49
N LYS A 241 -15.40 -21.78 -13.69
CA LYS A 241 -15.46 -22.64 -14.89
C LYS A 241 -14.19 -22.61 -15.74
N CYS A 242 -13.35 -21.59 -15.59
CA CYS A 242 -12.13 -21.45 -16.38
C CYS A 242 -11.11 -22.55 -16.04
N THR A 243 -10.74 -23.37 -17.00
CA THR A 243 -9.74 -24.45 -16.83
C THR A 243 -8.29 -24.00 -17.05
N GLY A 244 -8.08 -22.81 -17.64
CA GLY A 244 -6.76 -22.30 -17.96
C GLY A 244 -6.10 -22.98 -19.17
N CYS A 245 -6.87 -23.60 -20.08
CA CYS A 245 -6.35 -24.36 -21.23
C CYS A 245 -5.68 -23.50 -22.32
N GLY A 246 -6.13 -22.25 -22.51
CA GLY A 246 -5.55 -21.31 -23.47
C GLY A 246 -6.08 -21.36 -24.90
N GLU A 247 -7.04 -22.25 -25.22
CA GLU A 247 -7.68 -22.31 -26.55
C GLU A 247 -8.30 -20.97 -26.97
N CYS A 248 -8.83 -20.23 -26.00
CA CYS A 248 -9.43 -18.92 -26.22
C CYS A 248 -8.44 -17.86 -26.75
N SER A 249 -7.16 -17.95 -26.36
CA SER A 249 -6.14 -17.02 -26.87
C SER A 249 -5.73 -17.35 -28.30
N ASN A 250 -5.77 -18.62 -28.71
CA ASN A 250 -5.44 -19.02 -30.08
C ASN A 250 -6.43 -18.49 -31.11
N VAL A 251 -7.71 -18.37 -30.73
CA VAL A 251 -8.77 -17.86 -31.62
C VAL A 251 -8.98 -16.35 -31.50
N CYS A 252 -8.30 -15.69 -30.56
CA CYS A 252 -8.52 -14.27 -30.29
C CYS A 252 -7.93 -13.43 -31.42
N PRO A 253 -8.76 -12.63 -32.12
CA PRO A 253 -8.30 -11.88 -33.27
C PRO A 253 -7.61 -10.56 -32.85
N VAL A 254 -7.68 -10.16 -31.58
CA VAL A 254 -7.16 -8.86 -31.11
C VAL A 254 -5.78 -9.02 -30.48
N ASP A 255 -4.80 -8.34 -31.07
CA ASP A 255 -3.44 -8.21 -30.54
C ASP A 255 -3.27 -6.92 -29.74
N MET A 256 -2.54 -7.03 -28.64
CA MET A 256 -2.21 -5.96 -27.70
C MET A 256 -0.78 -6.15 -27.18
N TYR A 257 -0.28 -5.22 -26.36
CA TYR A 257 1.06 -5.31 -25.81
C TYR A 257 1.08 -5.97 -24.42
N SER A 258 2.08 -6.83 -24.19
CA SER A 258 2.21 -7.57 -22.94
C SER A 258 2.77 -6.71 -21.82
N ASP A 259 1.96 -6.46 -20.78
CA ASP A 259 2.40 -5.73 -19.59
C ASP A 259 3.51 -6.49 -18.84
N PHE A 260 3.42 -7.83 -18.82
CA PHE A 260 4.43 -8.71 -18.23
C PHE A 260 5.80 -8.56 -18.93
N GLN A 261 5.80 -8.42 -20.26
CA GLN A 261 7.00 -8.21 -21.07
C GLN A 261 7.29 -6.71 -21.31
N ARG A 262 6.73 -5.81 -20.51
CA ARG A 262 6.96 -4.35 -20.60
C ARG A 262 6.71 -3.77 -22.00
N GLY A 263 5.70 -4.30 -22.68
CA GLY A 263 5.28 -3.89 -24.02
C GLY A 263 6.19 -4.35 -25.17
N THR A 264 7.21 -5.17 -24.91
CA THR A 264 8.16 -5.61 -25.94
C THR A 264 7.63 -6.72 -26.85
N ALA A 265 6.60 -7.45 -26.40
CA ALA A 265 6.02 -8.54 -27.15
C ALA A 265 4.48 -8.48 -27.14
N PRO A 266 3.85 -8.98 -28.21
CA PRO A 266 2.40 -8.98 -28.33
C PRO A 266 1.78 -10.03 -27.39
N ARG A 267 0.56 -9.74 -26.95
CA ARG A 267 -0.37 -10.67 -26.29
C ARG A 267 -1.75 -10.48 -26.89
N LYS A 268 -2.66 -11.41 -26.62
CA LYS A 268 -4.06 -11.27 -27.01
C LYS A 268 -4.89 -10.47 -25.99
N ALA A 269 -6.06 -10.00 -26.39
CA ALA A 269 -7.02 -9.34 -25.49
C ALA A 269 -7.50 -10.26 -24.35
N ILE A 270 -7.74 -11.54 -24.67
CA ILE A 270 -7.90 -12.61 -23.69
C ILE A 270 -6.54 -13.25 -23.41
N TYR A 271 -6.08 -13.17 -22.17
CA TYR A 271 -4.72 -13.57 -21.82
C TYR A 271 -4.60 -14.12 -20.41
N LYS A 272 -3.49 -14.83 -20.21
CA LYS A 272 -2.93 -15.18 -18.90
C LYS A 272 -1.57 -14.48 -18.81
N PRO A 273 -1.22 -13.80 -17.70
CA PRO A 273 -0.02 -12.95 -17.64
C PRO A 273 1.28 -13.65 -18.03
N PHE A 274 1.46 -14.90 -17.59
CA PHE A 274 2.57 -15.78 -17.94
C PHE A 274 2.15 -17.25 -17.77
N ALA A 275 2.94 -18.19 -18.27
CA ALA A 275 2.54 -19.60 -18.33
C ALA A 275 2.25 -20.20 -16.94
N GLN A 276 3.07 -19.88 -15.94
CA GLN A 276 2.99 -20.37 -14.56
C GLN A 276 2.17 -19.47 -13.62
N ALA A 277 1.29 -18.63 -14.17
CA ALA A 277 0.47 -17.71 -13.39
C ALA A 277 -0.40 -18.43 -12.34
N VAL A 278 -0.51 -17.83 -11.15
CA VAL A 278 -1.35 -18.28 -10.04
C VAL A 278 -2.24 -17.12 -9.61
N PRO A 279 -3.58 -17.25 -9.64
CA PRO A 279 -4.33 -18.42 -10.11
C PRO A 279 -4.16 -18.66 -11.62
N ASN A 280 -4.21 -19.93 -12.05
CA ASN A 280 -4.11 -20.31 -13.47
C ASN A 280 -5.43 -20.02 -14.21
N LYS A 281 -5.76 -18.74 -14.36
CA LYS A 281 -7.02 -18.25 -14.92
C LYS A 281 -6.74 -17.19 -15.98
N PHE A 282 -7.59 -17.13 -16.99
CA PHE A 282 -7.56 -16.09 -18.00
C PHE A 282 -8.38 -14.88 -17.57
N VAL A 283 -8.08 -13.73 -18.17
CA VAL A 283 -8.88 -12.51 -18.08
C VAL A 283 -9.03 -11.90 -19.48
N ILE A 284 -10.11 -11.16 -19.71
CA ILE A 284 -10.25 -10.32 -20.90
C ILE A 284 -9.98 -8.88 -20.49
N ASP A 285 -8.98 -8.28 -21.11
CA ASP A 285 -8.70 -6.87 -20.96
C ASP A 285 -9.65 -6.05 -21.86
N LYS A 286 -10.60 -5.37 -21.22
CA LYS A 286 -11.59 -4.55 -21.90
C LYS A 286 -11.27 -3.08 -21.63
N GLN A 287 -10.67 -2.40 -22.60
CA GLN A 287 -10.32 -0.97 -22.54
C GLN A 287 -11.53 -0.02 -22.72
N GLY A 288 -12.72 -0.43 -22.28
CA GLY A 288 -13.96 0.37 -22.34
C GLY A 288 -14.79 0.15 -23.62
N ILE A 289 -15.60 1.17 -23.96
CA ILE A 289 -16.39 1.21 -25.21
C ILE A 289 -15.57 2.00 -26.24
N PRO A 290 -15.29 1.43 -27.42
CA PRO A 290 -14.60 2.14 -28.49
C PRO A 290 -15.38 3.36 -28.96
N PRO A 291 -14.74 4.51 -29.24
CA PRO A 291 -15.43 5.70 -29.75
C PRO A 291 -16.25 5.46 -31.02
N CYS A 292 -15.79 4.56 -31.89
CA CYS A 292 -16.53 4.19 -33.09
C CYS A 292 -17.83 3.43 -32.80
N ARG A 293 -17.90 2.68 -31.68
CA ARG A 293 -19.11 1.99 -31.22
C ARG A 293 -20.02 2.95 -30.47
N ASP A 294 -19.44 3.87 -29.69
CA ASP A 294 -20.19 4.88 -28.95
C ASP A 294 -20.88 5.89 -29.88
N ALA A 295 -20.16 6.37 -30.89
CA ALA A 295 -20.68 7.29 -31.91
C ALA A 295 -21.69 6.63 -32.88
N CYS A 296 -21.76 5.29 -32.94
CA CYS A 296 -22.70 4.59 -33.80
C CYS A 296 -24.11 4.59 -33.16
N PRO A 297 -25.16 5.10 -33.83
CA PRO A 297 -26.52 5.17 -33.24
C PRO A 297 -27.12 3.81 -32.84
N ILE A 298 -26.60 2.72 -33.40
CA ILE A 298 -27.02 1.34 -33.10
C ILE A 298 -25.93 0.55 -32.35
N HIS A 299 -24.87 1.21 -31.90
CA HIS A 299 -23.74 0.61 -31.18
C HIS A 299 -23.12 -0.61 -31.85
N LEU A 300 -23.01 -0.56 -33.18
CA LEU A 300 -22.46 -1.63 -34.01
C LEU A 300 -21.00 -1.93 -33.62
N ASN A 301 -20.62 -3.21 -33.59
CA ASN A 301 -19.27 -3.64 -33.23
C ASN A 301 -18.27 -3.45 -34.40
N ALA A 302 -17.93 -2.19 -34.70
CA ALA A 302 -16.99 -1.81 -35.76
C ALA A 302 -15.63 -2.49 -35.64
N GLN A 303 -15.04 -2.49 -34.44
CA GLN A 303 -13.73 -3.13 -34.21
C GLN A 303 -13.76 -4.63 -34.54
N GLY A 304 -14.81 -5.33 -34.12
CA GLY A 304 -14.90 -6.78 -34.32
C GLY A 304 -14.93 -7.19 -35.78
N TYR A 305 -15.79 -6.58 -36.61
CA TYR A 305 -15.85 -6.98 -38.02
C TYR A 305 -14.68 -6.44 -38.84
N VAL A 306 -14.12 -5.26 -38.50
CA VAL A 306 -12.89 -4.75 -39.14
C VAL A 306 -11.73 -5.72 -38.90
N GLN A 307 -11.59 -6.24 -37.68
CA GLN A 307 -10.56 -7.22 -37.37
C GLN A 307 -10.77 -8.55 -38.11
N LEU A 308 -12.01 -9.06 -38.14
CA LEU A 308 -12.34 -10.27 -38.89
C LEU A 308 -12.07 -10.10 -40.41
N ILE A 309 -12.35 -8.92 -40.97
CA ILE A 309 -12.02 -8.61 -42.37
C ILE A 309 -10.50 -8.58 -42.58
N ALA A 310 -9.73 -8.02 -41.64
CA ALA A 310 -8.27 -8.00 -41.71
C ALA A 310 -7.68 -9.43 -41.73
N GLU A 311 -8.33 -10.39 -41.06
CA GLU A 311 -8.01 -11.82 -41.10
C GLU A 311 -8.63 -12.57 -42.31
N SER A 312 -9.23 -11.86 -43.27
CA SER A 312 -9.96 -12.43 -44.41
C SER A 312 -11.16 -13.32 -44.04
N ARG A 313 -11.72 -13.17 -42.84
CA ARG A 313 -12.88 -13.92 -42.31
C ARG A 313 -14.19 -13.18 -42.60
N PHE A 314 -14.47 -12.89 -43.88
CA PHE A 314 -15.61 -12.07 -44.31
C PHE A 314 -16.99 -12.62 -43.87
N LYS A 315 -17.18 -13.95 -43.88
CA LYS A 315 -18.45 -14.57 -43.46
C LYS A 315 -18.75 -14.35 -41.98
N GLU A 316 -17.73 -14.44 -41.14
CA GLU A 316 -17.85 -14.21 -39.70
C GLU A 316 -18.06 -12.73 -39.42
N ALA A 317 -17.35 -11.85 -40.15
CA ALA A 317 -17.57 -10.41 -40.11
C ALA A 317 -19.03 -10.05 -40.44
N LEU A 318 -19.60 -10.63 -41.51
CA LEU A 318 -20.99 -10.43 -41.90
C LEU A 318 -21.97 -10.94 -40.84
N THR A 319 -21.68 -12.10 -40.25
CA THR A 319 -22.50 -12.69 -39.18
C THR A 319 -22.52 -11.77 -37.96
N LEU A 320 -21.35 -11.29 -37.53
CA LEU A 320 -21.22 -10.33 -36.43
C LEU A 320 -21.97 -9.02 -36.70
N ILE A 321 -21.90 -8.49 -37.93
CA ILE A 321 -22.66 -7.29 -38.29
C ILE A 321 -24.17 -7.56 -38.17
N ARG A 322 -24.64 -8.72 -38.64
CA ARG A 322 -26.06 -9.12 -38.63
C ARG A 322 -26.64 -9.37 -37.24
N GLU A 323 -25.82 -9.52 -36.20
CA GLU A 323 -26.30 -9.58 -34.81
C GLU A 323 -27.05 -8.30 -34.40
N THR A 324 -26.65 -7.15 -34.97
CA THR A 324 -27.26 -5.84 -34.66
C THR A 324 -27.92 -5.19 -35.88
N LEU A 325 -27.39 -5.43 -37.09
CA LEU A 325 -27.79 -4.74 -38.31
C LEU A 325 -28.36 -5.73 -39.34
N PRO A 326 -29.70 -5.80 -39.52
CA PRO A 326 -30.32 -6.78 -40.42
C PRO A 326 -29.94 -6.64 -41.90
N PHE A 327 -29.73 -5.40 -42.38
CA PHE A 327 -29.48 -5.10 -43.80
C PHE A 327 -28.13 -4.42 -44.02
N PRO A 328 -27.00 -5.12 -43.81
CA PRO A 328 -25.68 -4.52 -43.86
C PRO A 328 -25.29 -4.01 -45.26
N GLY A 329 -25.77 -4.64 -46.34
CA GLY A 329 -25.51 -4.20 -47.70
C GLY A 329 -26.17 -2.86 -48.06
N ILE A 330 -27.43 -2.66 -47.64
CA ILE A 330 -28.15 -1.39 -47.87
C ILE A 330 -27.56 -0.31 -46.98
N ILE A 331 -27.43 -0.59 -45.68
CA ILE A 331 -26.94 0.37 -44.70
C ILE A 331 -25.45 0.69 -44.93
N GLY A 332 -24.67 -0.17 -45.57
CA GLY A 332 -23.32 0.13 -46.05
C GLY A 332 -23.26 1.18 -47.17
N ARG A 333 -24.39 1.49 -47.83
CA ARG A 333 -24.48 2.48 -48.92
C ARG A 333 -25.08 3.82 -48.47
N ILE A 334 -25.91 3.81 -47.43
CA ILE A 334 -26.61 5.02 -46.94
C ILE A 334 -26.12 5.52 -45.56
N CYS A 335 -25.06 4.91 -45.01
CA CYS A 335 -24.53 5.29 -43.70
C CYS A 335 -23.90 6.69 -43.70
N VAL A 336 -24.28 7.52 -42.73
CA VAL A 336 -23.63 8.82 -42.46
C VAL A 336 -22.34 8.70 -41.64
N HIS A 337 -21.93 7.47 -41.31
CA HIS A 337 -20.60 7.10 -40.79
C HIS A 337 -20.02 7.98 -39.66
N PRO A 338 -20.79 8.29 -38.59
CA PRO A 338 -20.30 9.09 -37.47
C PRO A 338 -19.18 8.38 -36.67
N CYS A 339 -19.06 7.07 -36.84
CA CYS A 339 -17.99 6.26 -36.29
C CYS A 339 -16.62 6.56 -36.90
N GLU A 340 -16.56 7.10 -38.13
CA GLU A 340 -15.31 7.46 -38.80
C GLU A 340 -14.82 8.83 -38.33
N THR A 341 -15.72 9.79 -38.05
CA THR A 341 -15.37 11.11 -37.52
C THR A 341 -14.85 11.09 -36.09
N HIS A 342 -15.19 10.05 -35.32
CA HIS A 342 -14.69 9.85 -33.94
C HIS A 342 -13.61 8.77 -33.87
N CYS A 343 -13.00 8.41 -35.01
CA CYS A 343 -12.01 7.34 -35.06
C CYS A 343 -10.69 7.78 -34.42
N LYS A 344 -10.31 7.17 -33.29
CA LYS A 344 -9.01 7.42 -32.62
C LYS A 344 -7.78 7.26 -33.53
N ARG A 345 -7.91 6.51 -34.63
CA ARG A 345 -6.82 6.32 -35.59
C ARG A 345 -6.40 7.63 -36.29
N GLU A 346 -7.27 8.63 -36.32
CA GLU A 346 -6.93 10.00 -36.75
C GLU A 346 -5.78 10.62 -35.95
N GLU A 347 -5.57 10.21 -34.70
CA GLU A 347 -4.43 10.66 -33.88
C GLU A 347 -3.08 10.11 -34.36
N VAL A 348 -3.09 9.11 -35.25
CA VAL A 348 -1.89 8.44 -35.77
C VAL A 348 -1.73 8.69 -37.27
N ASP A 349 -2.76 8.38 -38.06
CA ASP A 349 -2.76 8.56 -39.52
C ASP A 349 -4.12 9.09 -40.01
N GLN A 350 -5.04 8.21 -40.40
CA GLN A 350 -6.35 8.59 -40.94
C GLN A 350 -7.45 7.65 -40.41
N PRO A 351 -8.70 8.12 -40.34
CA PRO A 351 -9.82 7.27 -39.95
C PRO A 351 -9.93 6.00 -40.81
N ILE A 352 -10.29 4.91 -40.15
CA ILE A 352 -10.61 3.66 -40.85
C ILE A 352 -11.91 3.87 -41.63
N SER A 353 -11.96 3.41 -42.89
CA SER A 353 -13.16 3.42 -43.73
C SER A 353 -14.17 2.34 -43.31
N ILE A 354 -14.67 2.44 -42.08
CA ILE A 354 -15.59 1.53 -41.40
C ILE A 354 -16.84 1.25 -42.26
N CYS A 355 -17.41 2.28 -42.90
CA CYS A 355 -18.58 2.17 -43.77
C CYS A 355 -18.31 1.29 -44.99
N TYR A 356 -17.17 1.51 -45.65
CA TYR A 356 -16.75 0.72 -46.81
C TYR A 356 -16.44 -0.72 -46.43
N LEU A 357 -15.78 -0.96 -45.30
CA LEU A 357 -15.50 -2.31 -44.80
C LEU A 357 -16.78 -3.06 -44.45
N LYS A 358 -17.75 -2.39 -43.83
CA LYS A 358 -19.08 -2.95 -43.58
C LYS A 358 -19.80 -3.33 -44.87
N ARG A 359 -19.69 -2.51 -45.92
CA ARG A 359 -20.21 -2.82 -47.25
C ARG A 359 -19.47 -4.02 -47.86
N ALA A 360 -18.15 -4.04 -47.80
CA ALA A 360 -17.32 -5.11 -48.36
C ALA A 360 -17.56 -6.46 -47.68
N ALA A 361 -17.96 -6.50 -46.42
CA ALA A 361 -18.38 -7.74 -45.76
C ALA A 361 -19.74 -8.26 -46.24
N ALA A 362 -20.57 -7.41 -46.84
CA ALA A 362 -21.94 -7.73 -47.24
C ALA A 362 -22.14 -7.90 -48.76
N ASP A 363 -21.23 -7.32 -49.56
CA ASP A 363 -21.08 -7.56 -51.00
C ASP A 363 -20.35 -8.90 -51.22
#